data_AF-A0A9R1DVW2-F1
#
_entry.id   AF-A0A9R1DVW2-F1
#
_cell.length_a   1.000
_cell.length_b   1.000
_cell.length_c   1.000
_cell.angle_alpha   90.00
_cell.angle_beta   90.00
_cell.angle_gamma   90.00
#
_symmetry.space_group_name_H-M   'P 1'
#
loop_
_entity.id
_entity.type
_entity.pdbx_description
1 polymer ?
#
loop_
_entity_poly.entity_id
_entity_poly.type
_entity_poly.pdbx_seq_one_letter_code
_entity_poly.pdbx_strand_id
1 'polypeptide(L)'
;MDLFHDGHHVRLRNLVQRTYLHAADDGVGVTLREPRASMNAAWAVHIYHGDEGPYLLLHSAAYGRYLAAAARPARLGHIGLRAELSDYDLPEVEAIMWRAVGSGFEDDVVLPPRQWQVPPLELLRRQRRRRRQPHDVLGRRAHPLQRGGHACHSWSASDSPKMPLRHILFVRALEEVDGWRLFLFKGRSVFRLRDDLAFRVAAGVDDPNIAMCVRAGRYGRLTPLVVPHGGYGDGEILEIVVFLAGTPGYDALRYPDVDA
;
A
#
# COMPACT_ATOMS: atom_id res chain seq x y z
N MET A 1 14.98 -4.78 17.28
CA MET A 1 14.34 -4.71 15.94
C MET A 1 14.94 -3.49 15.25
N ASP A 2 16.27 -3.44 15.14
CA ASP A 2 16.98 -2.15 15.17
C ASP A 2 17.06 -1.47 13.80
N LEU A 3 16.56 -2.14 12.76
CA LEU A 3 16.48 -1.67 11.38
C LEU A 3 15.18 -0.92 11.08
N PHE A 4 14.15 -1.05 11.92
CA PHE A 4 12.84 -0.43 11.72
C PHE A 4 12.49 0.44 12.91
N HIS A 5 12.10 1.68 12.64
CA HIS A 5 11.67 2.64 13.64
C HIS A 5 10.20 3.01 13.39
N ASP A 6 9.37 2.98 14.43
CA ASP A 6 7.94 3.32 14.29
C ASP A 6 7.77 4.72 13.67
N GLY A 7 6.86 4.82 12.70
CA GLY A 7 6.58 6.06 11.97
C GLY A 7 7.57 6.40 10.84
N HIS A 8 8.69 5.68 10.70
CA HIS A 8 9.60 5.90 9.57
C HIS A 8 9.04 5.36 8.26
N HIS A 9 9.29 6.08 7.18
CA HIS A 9 8.98 5.61 5.84
C HIS A 9 10.15 4.79 5.29
N VAL A 10 9.85 3.61 4.75
CA VAL A 10 10.81 2.69 4.15
C VAL A 10 10.38 2.29 2.74
N ARG A 11 11.34 1.81 1.95
CA ARG A 11 11.12 1.24 0.62
C ARG A 11 11.70 -0.16 0.57
N LEU A 12 10.85 -1.16 0.31
CA LEU A 12 11.28 -2.55 0.29
C LEU A 12 11.84 -2.91 -1.08
N ARG A 13 13.17 -3.09 -1.15
CA ARG A 13 13.87 -3.42 -2.40
C ARG A 13 13.99 -4.92 -2.59
N ASN A 14 13.53 -5.42 -3.72
CA ASN A 14 13.89 -6.74 -4.21
C ASN A 14 15.28 -6.67 -4.88
N LEU A 15 16.31 -7.18 -4.20
CA LEU A 15 17.68 -7.12 -4.70
C LEU A 15 17.93 -7.97 -5.94
N VAL A 16 17.18 -9.07 -6.12
CA VAL A 16 17.32 -9.96 -7.28
C VAL A 16 16.84 -9.27 -8.55
N GLN A 17 15.69 -8.62 -8.47
CA GLN A 17 15.07 -7.94 -9.61
C GLN A 17 15.44 -6.46 -9.70
N ARG A 18 16.13 -5.92 -8.70
CA ARG A 18 16.44 -4.48 -8.55
C ARG A 18 15.21 -3.58 -8.62
N THR A 19 14.07 -4.10 -8.17
CA THR A 19 12.78 -3.41 -8.10
C THR A 19 12.39 -3.12 -6.66
N TYR A 20 11.36 -2.31 -6.46
CA TYR A 20 10.77 -1.98 -5.18
C TYR A 20 9.36 -2.54 -5.08
N LEU A 21 8.88 -2.77 -3.86
CA LEU A 21 7.49 -3.15 -3.58
C LEU A 21 6.59 -1.92 -3.68
N HIS A 22 5.65 -1.94 -4.61
CA HIS A 22 4.64 -0.91 -4.81
C HIS A 22 3.26 -1.39 -4.41
N ALA A 23 2.51 -0.56 -3.72
CA ALA A 23 1.07 -0.62 -3.71
C ALA A 23 0.55 -0.44 -5.14
N ALA A 24 -0.28 -1.37 -5.61
CA ALA A 24 -0.76 -1.34 -6.99
C ALA A 24 -1.82 -0.25 -7.19
N ASP A 25 -1.92 0.26 -8.42
CA ASP A 25 -2.89 1.30 -8.79
C ASP A 25 -4.36 0.85 -8.68
N ASP A 26 -4.58 -0.45 -8.47
CA ASP A 26 -5.88 -1.05 -8.17
C ASP A 26 -6.25 -0.97 -6.69
N GLY A 27 -5.40 -0.42 -5.81
CA GLY A 27 -5.65 -0.25 -4.38
C GLY A 27 -5.85 -1.55 -3.58
N VAL A 28 -5.64 -2.71 -4.21
CA VAL A 28 -5.86 -4.05 -3.62
C VAL A 28 -4.58 -4.87 -3.67
N GLY A 29 -3.85 -4.83 -4.77
CA GLY A 29 -2.64 -5.63 -4.96
C GLY A 29 -1.36 -4.92 -4.54
N VAL A 30 -0.27 -5.67 -4.64
CA VAL A 30 1.09 -5.10 -4.70
C VAL A 30 1.79 -5.58 -5.97
N THR A 31 2.73 -4.76 -6.45
CA THR A 31 3.52 -5.02 -7.65
C THR A 31 5.00 -4.74 -7.37
N LEU A 32 5.88 -5.27 -8.22
CA LEU A 32 7.30 -4.93 -8.20
C LEU A 32 7.61 -4.01 -9.37
N ARG A 33 8.17 -2.83 -9.11
CA ARG A 33 8.50 -1.84 -10.15
C ARG A 33 9.87 -1.21 -9.89
N GLU A 34 10.50 -0.70 -10.93
CA GLU A 34 11.81 -0.04 -10.84
C GLU A 34 11.79 1.34 -10.12
N PRO A 35 10.76 2.21 -10.27
CA PRO A 35 10.82 3.56 -9.72
C PRO A 35 10.86 3.59 -8.18
N ARG A 36 11.98 4.06 -7.61
CA ARG A 36 12.12 4.25 -6.15
C ARG A 36 11.29 5.44 -5.63
N ALA A 37 11.37 6.58 -6.32
CA ALA A 37 10.73 7.83 -5.92
C ALA A 37 9.26 7.83 -6.33
N SER A 38 8.44 7.12 -5.57
CA SER A 38 7.00 6.99 -5.80
C SER A 38 6.29 6.82 -4.46
N MET A 39 5.14 7.49 -4.30
CA MET A 39 4.29 7.29 -3.12
C MET A 39 3.86 5.84 -2.96
N ASN A 40 3.60 5.15 -4.08
CA ASN A 40 3.22 3.75 -4.09
C ASN A 40 4.33 2.84 -3.56
N ALA A 41 5.60 3.27 -3.62
CA ALA A 41 6.75 2.51 -3.09
C ALA A 41 7.03 2.80 -1.61
N ALA A 42 6.40 3.82 -1.03
CA ALA A 42 6.63 4.25 0.33
C ALA A 42 5.71 3.52 1.33
N TRP A 43 6.31 2.99 2.39
CA TRP A 43 5.63 2.25 3.45
C TRP A 43 6.00 2.84 4.80
N ALA A 44 5.04 3.34 5.56
CA ALA A 44 5.25 3.72 6.94
C ALA A 44 5.35 2.46 7.82
N VAL A 45 6.39 2.43 8.65
CA VAL A 45 6.61 1.38 9.65
C VAL A 45 5.64 1.61 10.80
N HIS A 46 4.87 0.56 11.13
CA HIS A 46 4.06 0.50 12.34
C HIS A 46 4.50 -0.71 13.16
N ILE A 47 5.03 -0.49 14.37
CA ILE A 47 5.45 -1.56 15.29
C ILE A 47 4.32 -1.85 16.27
N TYR A 48 3.75 -3.05 16.16
CA TYR A 48 2.74 -3.56 17.09
C TYR A 48 3.39 -4.49 18.11
N HIS A 49 3.11 -4.26 19.39
CA HIS A 49 3.64 -5.06 20.49
C HIS A 49 2.58 -6.07 20.92
N GLY A 50 2.66 -7.29 20.38
CA GLY A 50 1.81 -8.40 20.77
C GLY A 50 2.48 -9.29 21.83
N ASP A 51 1.74 -10.27 22.32
CA ASP A 51 2.19 -11.18 23.39
C ASP A 51 3.44 -12.00 23.02
N GLU A 52 3.58 -12.34 21.73
CA GLU A 52 4.73 -13.09 21.20
C GLU A 52 5.91 -12.18 20.80
N GLY A 53 5.84 -10.89 21.09
CA GLY A 53 6.86 -9.89 20.76
C GLY A 53 6.43 -8.90 19.69
N PRO A 54 7.37 -8.04 19.25
CA PRO A 54 7.06 -6.98 18.30
C PRO A 54 6.83 -7.54 16.88
N TYR A 55 5.77 -7.05 16.24
CA TYR A 55 5.42 -7.29 14.86
C TYR A 55 5.54 -6.01 14.05
N LEU A 56 6.05 -6.14 12.83
CA LEU A 56 6.10 -5.10 11.84
C LEU A 56 4.80 -5.11 11.03
N LEU A 57 4.14 -3.97 10.98
CA LEU A 57 3.05 -3.65 10.07
C LEU A 57 3.57 -2.63 9.06
N LEU A 58 3.31 -2.86 7.78
CA LEU A 58 3.74 -1.98 6.71
C LEU A 58 2.53 -1.25 6.14
N HIS A 59 2.47 0.05 6.43
CA HIS A 59 1.33 0.91 6.14
C HIS A 59 1.58 1.70 4.86
N SER A 60 0.75 1.52 3.84
CA SER A 60 0.91 2.17 2.54
C SER A 60 0.73 3.67 2.65
N ALA A 61 1.75 4.43 2.26
CA ALA A 61 1.66 5.90 2.18
C ALA A 61 0.68 6.39 1.10
N ALA A 62 0.38 5.56 0.10
CA ALA A 62 -0.50 5.90 -1.00
C ALA A 62 -1.98 5.71 -0.66
N TYR A 63 -2.32 4.63 0.06
CA TYR A 63 -3.71 4.21 0.26
C TYR A 63 -4.13 4.06 1.72
N GLY A 64 -3.20 4.21 2.67
CA GLY A 64 -3.47 3.99 4.10
C GLY A 64 -3.76 2.54 4.49
N ARG A 65 -3.67 1.60 3.55
CA ARG A 65 -3.88 0.15 3.78
C ARG A 65 -2.60 -0.54 4.23
N TYR A 66 -2.72 -1.68 4.90
CA TYR A 66 -1.59 -2.47 5.38
C TYR A 66 -1.22 -3.59 4.43
N LEU A 67 0.07 -3.90 4.34
CA LEU A 67 0.56 -5.07 3.61
C LEU A 67 0.12 -6.34 4.33
N ALA A 68 -0.64 -7.19 3.64
CA ALA A 68 -1.15 -8.46 4.15
C ALA A 68 -0.63 -9.65 3.34
N ALA A 69 -0.33 -10.75 4.01
CA ALA A 69 -0.14 -12.06 3.38
C ALA A 69 -1.50 -12.70 3.11
N ALA A 70 -1.93 -12.70 1.85
CA ALA A 70 -3.16 -13.35 1.43
C ALA A 70 -3.05 -14.87 1.54
N ALA A 71 -4.19 -15.56 1.72
CA ALA A 71 -4.24 -17.03 1.77
C ALA A 71 -3.92 -17.72 0.42
N ARG A 72 -3.67 -16.96 -0.66
CA ARG A 72 -3.39 -17.47 -2.00
C ARG A 72 -1.89 -17.58 -2.26
N PRO A 73 -1.41 -18.60 -2.98
CA PRO A 73 -0.01 -18.67 -3.42
C PRO A 73 0.38 -17.43 -4.23
N ALA A 74 1.63 -16.99 -4.07
CA ALA A 74 2.16 -15.86 -4.83
C ALA A 74 2.21 -16.19 -6.34
N ARG A 75 2.14 -15.14 -7.19
CA ARG A 75 2.22 -15.29 -8.66
C ARG A 75 3.58 -15.90 -9.06
N LEU A 76 3.63 -16.53 -10.24
CA LEU A 76 4.84 -17.13 -10.80
C LEU A 76 6.03 -16.14 -10.71
N GLY A 77 7.13 -16.55 -10.06
CA GLY A 77 8.31 -15.69 -9.84
C GLY A 77 8.43 -15.07 -8.43
N HIS A 78 7.41 -15.21 -7.58
CA HIS A 78 7.44 -14.80 -6.18
C HIS A 78 7.48 -16.03 -5.25
N ILE A 79 8.09 -15.90 -4.06
CA ILE A 79 8.15 -16.98 -3.06
C ILE A 79 7.09 -16.72 -2.00
N GLY A 80 6.31 -17.75 -1.66
CA GLY A 80 5.38 -17.73 -0.54
C GLY A 80 3.95 -17.34 -0.93
N LEU A 81 3.30 -16.56 -0.08
CA LEU A 81 1.92 -16.13 -0.23
C LEU A 81 1.85 -14.82 -1.01
N ARG A 82 0.75 -14.62 -1.75
CA ARG A 82 0.47 -13.36 -2.45
C ARG A 82 0.35 -12.26 -1.40
N ALA A 83 1.03 -11.15 -1.61
CA ALA A 83 0.84 -9.96 -0.80
C ALA A 83 -0.28 -9.09 -1.41
N GLU A 84 -1.13 -8.55 -0.55
CA GLU A 84 -2.26 -7.69 -0.89
C GLU A 84 -2.33 -6.52 0.11
N LEU A 85 -3.15 -5.52 -0.19
CA LEU A 85 -3.47 -4.42 0.71
C LEU A 85 -4.73 -4.78 1.49
N SER A 86 -4.72 -4.54 2.80
CA SER A 86 -5.82 -4.87 3.69
C SER A 86 -6.07 -3.76 4.72
N ASP A 87 -7.33 -3.59 5.08
CA ASP A 87 -7.78 -2.67 6.13
C ASP A 87 -7.47 -3.27 7.51
N TYR A 88 -7.32 -2.41 8.53
CA TYR A 88 -7.03 -2.84 9.90
C TYR A 88 -8.28 -2.74 10.79
N ASP A 89 -9.19 -3.70 10.64
CA ASP A 89 -10.49 -3.68 11.33
C ASP A 89 -10.55 -4.41 12.67
N LEU A 90 -9.56 -5.26 12.96
CA LEU A 90 -9.44 -5.98 14.22
C LEU A 90 -8.02 -5.82 14.75
N PRO A 91 -7.81 -5.69 16.07
CA PRO A 91 -6.47 -5.45 16.63
C PRO A 91 -5.47 -6.58 16.34
N GLU A 92 -5.94 -7.80 16.07
CA GLU A 92 -5.11 -8.98 15.77
C GLU A 92 -5.31 -9.54 14.36
N VAL A 93 -5.20 -8.71 13.32
CA VAL A 93 -5.17 -9.24 11.95
C VAL A 93 -3.82 -9.91 11.69
N GLU A 94 -3.72 -11.22 11.90
CA GLU A 94 -2.47 -11.99 11.72
C GLU A 94 -1.86 -11.85 10.32
N ALA A 95 -2.71 -11.65 9.31
CA ALA A 95 -2.30 -11.54 7.91
C ALA A 95 -1.43 -10.30 7.65
N ILE A 96 -1.59 -9.21 8.41
CA ILE A 96 -0.81 -7.98 8.25
C ILE A 96 0.42 -7.92 9.17
N MET A 97 0.62 -8.93 10.02
CA MET A 97 1.71 -8.99 10.98
C MET A 97 2.92 -9.69 10.38
N TRP A 98 4.04 -8.97 10.31
CA TRP A 98 5.31 -9.48 9.77
C TRP A 98 6.36 -9.52 10.87
N ARG A 99 7.29 -10.47 10.80
CA ARG A 99 8.50 -10.44 11.64
C ARG A 99 9.68 -9.98 10.79
N ALA A 100 10.52 -9.10 11.32
CA ALA A 100 11.77 -8.72 10.66
C ALA A 100 12.89 -9.65 11.09
N VAL A 101 13.34 -10.51 10.17
CA VAL A 101 14.41 -11.48 10.45
C VAL A 101 15.59 -11.21 9.53
N GLY A 102 16.77 -10.97 10.11
CA GLY A 102 18.00 -10.84 9.34
C GLY A 102 18.29 -12.13 8.56
N SER A 103 18.65 -12.00 7.29
CA SER A 103 18.96 -13.16 6.45
C SER A 103 20.29 -13.84 6.83
N GLY A 104 21.15 -13.12 7.57
CA GLY A 104 22.53 -13.50 7.89
C GLY A 104 23.53 -13.17 6.77
N PHE A 105 23.10 -12.43 5.73
CA PHE A 105 23.93 -11.91 4.64
C PHE A 105 23.61 -10.43 4.42
N GLU A 106 24.63 -9.58 4.46
CA GLU A 106 24.50 -8.11 4.30
C GLU A 106 23.37 -7.54 5.18
N ASP A 107 22.70 -6.48 4.71
CA ASP A 107 21.54 -5.85 5.35
C ASP A 107 20.20 -6.46 4.89
N ASP A 108 20.22 -7.68 4.36
CA ASP A 108 19.04 -8.35 3.84
C ASP A 108 18.09 -8.74 4.98
N VAL A 109 16.84 -8.30 4.87
CA VAL A 109 15.76 -8.67 5.78
C VAL A 109 14.76 -9.58 5.06
N VAL A 110 14.38 -10.65 5.74
CA VAL A 110 13.25 -11.49 5.36
C VAL A 110 12.07 -11.12 6.25
N LEU A 111 10.90 -10.96 5.63
CA LEU A 111 9.64 -10.63 6.30
C LEU A 111 8.68 -11.84 6.25
N PRO A 112 8.81 -12.85 7.14
CA PRO A 112 7.77 -13.85 7.31
C PRO A 112 6.49 -13.26 7.89
N PRO A 113 5.30 -13.64 7.39
CA PRO A 113 4.04 -13.34 8.05
C PRO A 113 3.90 -14.19 9.33
N ARG A 114 3.16 -13.68 10.33
CA ARG A 114 2.93 -14.35 11.62
C ARG A 114 2.39 -15.77 11.46
N GLN A 115 1.48 -15.97 10.51
CA GLN A 115 0.84 -17.26 10.24
C GLN A 115 1.79 -18.37 9.76
N TRP A 116 3.07 -18.09 9.47
CA TRP A 116 4.04 -19.12 9.09
C TRP A 116 4.67 -19.81 10.32
N GLN A 117 4.33 -21.09 10.50
CA GLN A 117 4.82 -21.95 11.58
C GLN A 117 6.25 -22.50 11.36
N VAL A 118 6.80 -22.41 10.13
CA VAL A 118 8.18 -22.85 9.81
C VAL A 118 9.01 -21.63 9.37
N PRO A 119 10.18 -21.34 9.98
CA PRO A 119 10.97 -20.18 9.61
C PRO A 119 11.38 -20.23 8.13
N PRO A 120 11.13 -19.17 7.33
CA PRO A 120 11.56 -19.11 5.92
C PRO A 120 13.05 -19.39 5.75
N LEU A 121 13.87 -19.11 6.77
CA LEU A 121 15.31 -19.29 6.73
C LEU A 121 15.72 -20.73 6.43
N GLU A 122 14.99 -21.74 6.91
CA GLU A 122 15.31 -23.14 6.58
C GLU A 122 14.96 -23.48 5.13
N LEU A 123 13.84 -22.95 4.62
CA LEU A 123 13.44 -23.10 3.22
C LEU A 123 14.41 -22.37 2.28
N LEU A 124 14.84 -21.16 2.64
CA LEU A 124 15.86 -20.37 1.95
C LEU A 124 17.22 -21.09 1.97
N ARG A 125 17.62 -21.67 3.11
CA ARG A 125 18.85 -22.47 3.23
C ARG A 125 18.79 -23.74 2.38
N ARG A 126 17.66 -24.46 2.37
CA ARG A 126 17.44 -25.65 1.53
C ARG A 126 17.44 -25.31 0.03
N GLN A 127 16.84 -24.20 -0.36
CA GLN A 127 16.85 -23.75 -1.76
C GLN A 127 18.21 -23.23 -2.21
N ARG A 128 18.98 -22.53 -1.35
CA ARG A 128 20.38 -22.17 -1.63
C ARG A 128 21.25 -23.42 -1.80
N ARG A 129 21.04 -24.48 -1.00
CA ARG A 129 21.70 -25.78 -1.21
C ARG A 129 21.33 -26.43 -2.54
N ARG A 130 20.06 -26.35 -2.97
CA ARG A 130 19.62 -26.83 -4.29
C ARG A 130 20.18 -26.00 -5.46
N ARG A 131 20.26 -24.67 -5.34
CA ARG A 131 20.90 -23.80 -6.36
C ARG A 131 22.43 -23.98 -6.42
N ARG A 132 23.06 -24.59 -5.42
CA ARG A 132 24.49 -24.91 -5.39
C ARG A 132 24.84 -26.30 -5.93
N GLN A 133 23.87 -27.13 -6.34
CA GLN A 133 24.16 -28.35 -7.11
C GLN A 133 24.14 -28.02 -8.60
N PRO A 134 25.29 -28.06 -9.31
CA PRO A 134 25.30 -27.90 -10.75
C PRO A 134 24.89 -29.24 -11.37
N HIS A 135 23.73 -29.27 -12.00
CA HIS A 135 23.53 -30.19 -13.11
C HIS A 135 23.56 -29.38 -14.40
N ASP A 136 24.55 -29.73 -15.22
CA ASP A 136 24.61 -29.45 -16.65
C ASP A 136 23.27 -29.77 -17.34
N VAL A 137 22.95 -28.99 -18.37
CA VAL A 137 22.66 -29.48 -19.74
C VAL A 137 22.37 -28.26 -20.63
N LEU A 138 23.39 -27.97 -21.46
CA LEU A 138 23.38 -27.73 -22.90
C LEU A 138 22.33 -26.78 -23.52
N GLY A 139 22.84 -25.78 -24.24
CA GLY A 139 22.05 -24.83 -25.00
C GLY A 139 21.46 -25.35 -26.30
N ARG A 140 20.65 -24.50 -26.95
CA ARG A 140 20.77 -24.13 -28.37
C ARG A 140 19.70 -23.11 -28.77
N ARG A 141 20.19 -22.13 -29.53
CA ARG A 141 19.57 -21.37 -30.64
C ARG A 141 18.40 -20.44 -30.35
N ALA A 142 18.71 -19.16 -30.57
CA ALA A 142 17.78 -18.13 -30.97
C ALA A 142 17.08 -18.52 -32.28
N HIS A 143 15.76 -18.34 -32.30
CA HIS A 143 14.97 -18.17 -33.51
C HIS A 143 14.29 -16.80 -33.47
N PRO A 144 14.23 -16.05 -34.59
CA PRO A 144 13.66 -14.72 -34.62
C PRO A 144 12.13 -14.79 -34.78
N LEU A 145 11.39 -14.04 -33.96
CA LEU A 145 9.96 -13.83 -34.15
C LEU A 145 9.68 -12.37 -34.51
N GLN A 146 9.60 -12.19 -35.82
CA GLN A 146 8.76 -11.31 -36.64
C GLN A 146 8.07 -10.10 -35.98
N ARG A 147 8.29 -8.95 -36.63
CA ARG A 147 7.42 -7.78 -36.68
C ARG A 147 5.97 -8.22 -37.00
N GLY A 148 5.08 -8.11 -36.02
CA GLY A 148 3.63 -8.09 -36.21
C GLY A 148 3.13 -6.65 -36.04
N GLY A 149 2.40 -6.15 -37.02
CA GLY A 149 2.00 -4.75 -37.15
C GLY A 149 1.19 -4.21 -35.97
N HIS A 150 1.40 -2.91 -35.72
CA HIS A 150 0.58 -2.10 -34.84
C HIS A 150 -0.84 -2.00 -35.42
N ALA A 151 -1.76 -2.83 -34.94
CA ALA A 151 -3.19 -2.55 -35.07
C ALA A 151 -3.55 -1.52 -33.99
N CYS A 152 -3.67 -0.26 -34.41
CA CYS A 152 -4.31 0.77 -33.62
C CYS A 152 -5.78 0.39 -33.48
N HIS A 153 -6.16 -0.21 -32.36
CA HIS A 153 -7.56 -0.42 -32.03
C HIS A 153 -8.20 0.96 -31.90
N SER A 154 -9.11 1.26 -32.82
CA SER A 154 -9.94 2.45 -32.80
C SER A 154 -10.70 2.49 -31.48
N TRP A 155 -10.44 3.52 -30.68
CA TRP A 155 -11.22 3.82 -29.49
C TRP A 155 -12.65 4.10 -29.94
N SER A 156 -13.56 3.15 -29.67
CA SER A 156 -14.99 3.37 -29.89
C SER A 156 -15.51 4.32 -28.81
N ALA A 157 -16.31 5.32 -29.20
CA ALA A 157 -16.83 6.36 -28.30
C ALA A 157 -17.67 5.83 -27.12
N SER A 158 -18.03 4.54 -27.12
CA SER A 158 -18.74 3.84 -26.03
C SER A 158 -17.86 3.42 -24.86
N ASP A 159 -16.53 3.48 -25.00
CA ASP A 159 -15.53 3.12 -23.98
C ASP A 159 -15.04 4.33 -23.18
N SER A 160 -15.88 5.36 -23.06
CA SER A 160 -15.61 6.49 -22.17
C SER A 160 -15.37 5.94 -20.77
N PRO A 161 -14.19 6.18 -20.14
CA PRO A 161 -13.91 5.65 -18.83
C PRO A 161 -14.97 6.18 -17.88
N LYS A 162 -15.89 5.31 -17.43
CA LYS A 162 -16.88 5.68 -16.41
C LYS A 162 -16.11 6.28 -15.24
N MET A 163 -16.36 7.55 -14.95
CA MET A 163 -15.81 8.21 -13.77
C MET A 163 -16.24 7.38 -12.56
N PRO A 164 -15.30 6.91 -11.72
CA PRO A 164 -15.66 6.09 -10.58
C PRO A 164 -16.56 6.89 -9.65
N LEU A 165 -17.64 6.25 -9.20
CA LEU A 165 -18.52 6.75 -8.16
C LEU A 165 -18.11 6.10 -6.84
N ARG A 166 -17.98 6.89 -5.79
CA ARG A 166 -17.48 6.41 -4.49
C ARG A 166 -18.30 6.92 -3.34
N HIS A 167 -18.44 6.10 -2.32
CA HIS A 167 -18.99 6.50 -1.03
C HIS A 167 -17.85 7.09 -0.19
N ILE A 168 -17.96 8.36 0.16
CA ILE A 168 -17.02 9.05 1.04
C ILE A 168 -17.71 9.23 2.39
N LEU A 169 -17.19 8.55 3.40
CA LEU A 169 -17.58 8.75 4.79
C LEU A 169 -16.55 9.68 5.41
N PHE A 170 -16.95 10.87 5.83
CA PHE A 170 -16.00 11.87 6.33
C PHE A 170 -16.44 12.49 7.64
N VAL A 171 -15.46 12.99 8.39
CA VAL A 171 -15.69 13.70 9.66
C VAL A 171 -14.62 14.77 9.85
N ARG A 172 -14.94 15.82 10.62
CA ARG A 172 -13.91 16.74 11.11
C ARG A 172 -13.17 16.07 12.26
N ALA A 173 -11.85 16.21 12.33
CA ALA A 173 -11.05 15.57 13.38
C ALA A 173 -11.55 15.87 14.81
N LEU A 174 -12.07 17.08 15.05
CA LEU A 174 -12.62 17.49 16.35
C LEU A 174 -13.99 16.87 16.68
N GLU A 175 -14.62 16.20 15.71
CA GLU A 175 -15.98 15.65 15.80
C GLU A 175 -16.02 14.15 15.51
N GLU A 176 -14.87 13.46 15.57
CA GLU A 176 -14.71 12.09 15.10
C GLU A 176 -15.64 11.07 15.77
N VAL A 177 -16.15 11.37 16.97
CA VAL A 177 -17.03 10.44 17.71
C VAL A 177 -18.38 10.25 16.99
N ASP A 178 -19.06 11.35 16.65
CA ASP A 178 -20.45 11.31 16.16
C ASP A 178 -20.70 12.15 14.89
N GLY A 179 -19.66 12.83 14.37
CA GLY A 179 -19.78 13.79 13.27
C GLY A 179 -19.70 13.22 11.84
N TRP A 180 -19.73 11.89 11.70
CA TRP A 180 -19.54 11.22 10.42
C TRP A 180 -20.68 11.49 9.46
N ARG A 181 -20.32 11.83 8.22
CA ARG A 181 -21.24 12.18 7.14
C ARG A 181 -20.87 11.43 5.87
N LEU A 182 -21.87 10.89 5.19
CA LEU A 182 -21.70 10.14 3.96
C LEU A 182 -22.09 10.98 2.75
N PHE A 183 -21.29 10.97 1.69
CA PHE A 183 -21.72 11.49 0.38
C PHE A 183 -21.13 10.68 -0.78
N LEU A 184 -21.74 10.84 -1.96
CA LEU A 184 -21.25 10.26 -3.20
C LEU A 184 -20.30 11.23 -3.90
N PHE A 185 -19.08 10.76 -4.21
CA PHE A 185 -18.09 11.50 -4.97
C PHE A 185 -17.87 10.85 -6.34
N LYS A 186 -17.93 11.65 -7.40
CA LYS A 186 -17.72 11.20 -8.78
C LYS A 186 -16.41 11.77 -9.32
N GLY A 187 -15.43 10.92 -9.58
CA GLY A 187 -14.16 11.30 -10.21
C GLY A 187 -12.93 10.78 -9.47
N ARG A 188 -11.75 11.18 -9.94
CA ARG A 188 -10.44 10.73 -9.44
C ARG A 188 -9.56 11.86 -8.89
N SER A 189 -10.04 13.10 -8.97
CA SER A 189 -9.25 14.27 -8.58
C SER A 189 -9.29 14.47 -7.07
N VAL A 190 -8.13 14.35 -6.43
CA VAL A 190 -7.94 14.70 -5.00
C VAL A 190 -8.25 16.18 -4.77
N PHE A 191 -7.92 17.04 -5.74
CA PHE A 191 -8.25 18.46 -5.68
C PHE A 191 -9.77 18.69 -5.63
N ARG A 192 -10.54 18.06 -6.53
CA ARG A 192 -12.01 18.20 -6.48
C ARG A 192 -12.62 17.60 -5.21
N LEU A 193 -12.07 16.49 -4.74
CA LEU A 193 -12.50 15.89 -3.47
C LEU A 193 -12.23 16.83 -2.30
N ARG A 194 -11.08 17.51 -2.31
CA ARG A 194 -10.71 18.54 -1.33
C ARG A 194 -11.73 19.69 -1.36
N ASP A 195 -12.04 20.23 -2.53
CA ASP A 195 -13.02 21.34 -2.66
C ASP A 195 -14.39 20.92 -2.11
N ASP A 196 -14.84 19.72 -2.47
CA ASP A 196 -16.11 19.15 -1.99
C ASP A 196 -16.13 19.02 -0.46
N LEU A 197 -15.04 18.51 0.13
CA LEU A 197 -14.92 18.36 1.58
C LEU A 197 -14.81 19.71 2.28
N ALA A 198 -13.99 20.63 1.76
CA ALA A 198 -13.83 21.99 2.25
C ALA A 198 -15.18 22.70 2.38
N PHE A 199 -15.99 22.66 1.32
CA PHE A 199 -17.35 23.20 1.31
C PHE A 199 -18.24 22.60 2.41
N ARG A 200 -18.12 21.30 2.66
CA ARG A 200 -18.95 20.57 3.65
C ARG A 200 -18.50 20.77 5.10
N VAL A 201 -17.23 21.10 5.35
CA VAL A 201 -16.69 21.19 6.73
C VAL A 201 -16.61 22.62 7.28
N ALA A 202 -16.64 23.65 6.44
CA ALA A 202 -16.26 25.00 6.88
C ALA A 202 -17.39 26.04 6.94
N ALA A 203 -18.66 25.63 6.92
CA ALA A 203 -19.82 26.42 7.36
C ALA A 203 -19.82 27.93 6.94
N GLY A 204 -19.39 28.24 5.72
CA GLY A 204 -19.37 29.62 5.18
C GLY A 204 -18.00 30.31 5.13
N VAL A 205 -16.89 29.62 5.45
CA VAL A 205 -15.55 30.10 5.08
C VAL A 205 -15.28 29.74 3.62
N ASP A 206 -14.88 30.72 2.82
CA ASP A 206 -14.44 30.50 1.44
C ASP A 206 -13.07 29.79 1.44
N ASP A 207 -12.99 28.67 0.72
CA ASP A 207 -11.78 27.86 0.48
C ASP A 207 -10.89 27.62 1.72
N PRO A 208 -11.42 26.97 2.78
CA PRO A 208 -10.63 26.65 3.96
C PRO A 208 -9.42 25.78 3.58
N ASN A 209 -8.25 26.14 4.09
CA ASN A 209 -7.11 25.24 4.00
C ASN A 209 -7.38 24.01 4.89
N ILE A 210 -7.51 22.84 4.28
CA ILE A 210 -7.75 21.57 4.96
C ILE A 210 -6.62 20.57 4.70
N ALA A 211 -6.53 19.53 5.51
CA ALA A 211 -5.84 18.30 5.18
C ALA A 211 -6.84 17.15 5.24
N MET A 212 -6.72 16.22 4.29
CA MET A 212 -7.55 15.03 4.21
C MET A 212 -6.69 13.83 4.58
N CYS A 213 -7.13 13.04 5.53
CA CYS A 213 -6.45 11.81 5.93
C CYS A 213 -7.36 10.61 5.73
N VAL A 214 -6.88 9.60 5.03
CA VAL A 214 -7.62 8.33 4.87
C VAL A 214 -7.37 7.43 6.06
N ARG A 215 -8.42 6.69 6.46
CA ARG A 215 -8.34 5.61 7.44
C ARG A 215 -8.77 4.31 6.79
N ALA A 216 -7.89 3.32 6.76
CA ALA A 216 -8.20 1.98 6.26
C ALA A 216 -8.55 1.06 7.44
N GLY A 217 -9.84 0.92 7.70
CA GLY A 217 -10.38 0.12 8.79
C GLY A 217 -10.31 0.79 10.16
N ARG A 218 -11.07 0.24 11.12
CA ARG A 218 -11.33 0.88 12.42
C ARG A 218 -10.08 1.25 13.24
N TYR A 219 -9.02 0.46 13.12
CA TYR A 219 -7.75 0.64 13.85
C TYR A 219 -6.62 1.12 12.94
N GLY A 220 -6.91 1.44 11.67
CA GLY A 220 -5.93 1.96 10.73
C GLY A 220 -5.39 3.33 11.16
N ARG A 221 -4.09 3.53 10.98
CA ARG A 221 -3.48 4.85 11.21
C ARG A 221 -3.93 5.82 10.11
N LEU A 222 -4.07 7.10 10.47
CA LEU A 222 -4.38 8.15 9.51
C LEU A 222 -3.20 8.39 8.56
N THR A 223 -3.48 8.38 7.26
CA THR A 223 -2.50 8.70 6.21
C THR A 223 -2.94 9.94 5.45
N PRO A 224 -2.13 11.00 5.36
CA PRO A 224 -2.42 12.13 4.50
C PRO A 224 -2.66 11.70 3.05
N LEU A 225 -3.77 12.11 2.48
CA LEU A 225 -4.14 11.79 1.12
C LEU A 225 -3.47 12.75 0.14
N VAL A 226 -2.45 12.26 -0.56
CA VAL A 226 -1.67 13.05 -1.52
C VAL A 226 -1.73 12.53 -2.95
N VAL A 227 -2.09 11.25 -3.16
CA VAL A 227 -2.15 10.65 -4.50
C VAL A 227 -3.58 10.37 -4.96
N PRO A 228 -3.85 10.46 -6.28
CA PRO A 228 -5.16 10.12 -6.84
C PRO A 228 -5.47 8.66 -6.59
N HIS A 229 -6.61 8.42 -5.93
CA HIS A 229 -7.11 7.08 -5.67
C HIS A 229 -7.56 6.40 -6.97
N GLY A 230 -6.79 5.42 -7.44
CA GLY A 230 -7.30 4.25 -8.13
C GLY A 230 -7.40 3.12 -7.11
N GLY A 231 -8.57 2.46 -6.98
CA GLY A 231 -8.61 1.17 -6.31
C GLY A 231 -9.59 0.93 -5.16
N TYR A 232 -10.36 1.92 -4.74
CA TYR A 232 -11.60 1.60 -4.03
C TYR A 232 -12.57 1.07 -5.09
N GLY A 233 -12.96 -0.19 -4.97
CA GLY A 233 -13.91 -0.83 -5.87
C GLY A 233 -15.22 -0.05 -5.92
N ASP A 234 -16.02 -0.27 -6.97
CA ASP A 234 -17.37 0.30 -7.02
C ASP A 234 -18.14 -0.14 -5.77
N GLY A 235 -18.57 0.83 -4.95
CA GLY A 235 -19.27 0.59 -3.70
C GLY A 235 -18.44 0.57 -2.41
N GLU A 236 -17.10 0.57 -2.45
CA GLU A 236 -16.31 0.66 -1.21
C GLU A 236 -16.41 2.06 -0.56
N ILE A 237 -16.45 2.10 0.77
CA ILE A 237 -16.49 3.34 1.56
C ILE A 237 -15.07 3.79 1.83
N LEU A 238 -14.74 5.01 1.43
CA LEU A 238 -13.49 5.66 1.80
C LEU A 238 -13.73 6.54 3.03
N GLU A 239 -13.10 6.19 4.15
CA GLU A 239 -13.16 6.99 5.37
C GLU A 239 -12.11 8.12 5.32
N ILE A 240 -12.56 9.36 5.51
CA ILE A 240 -11.70 10.55 5.49
C ILE A 240 -11.89 11.37 6.77
N VAL A 241 -10.82 11.53 7.53
CA VAL A 241 -10.75 12.50 8.62
C VAL A 241 -10.18 13.81 8.09
N VAL A 242 -10.90 14.90 8.29
CA VAL A 242 -10.54 16.23 7.80
C VAL A 242 -10.00 17.08 8.93
N PHE A 243 -8.79 17.61 8.73
CA PHE A 243 -8.15 18.56 9.62
C PHE A 243 -8.23 19.96 9.03
N LEU A 244 -8.61 20.94 9.84
CA LEU A 244 -8.59 22.35 9.45
C LEU A 244 -7.22 22.96 9.77
N ALA A 245 -6.69 23.79 8.89
CA ALA A 245 -5.44 24.52 9.15
C ALA A 245 -5.55 25.36 10.42
N GLY A 246 -4.43 25.47 11.15
CA GLY A 246 -4.38 26.16 12.45
C GLY A 246 -4.92 25.35 13.62
N THR A 247 -5.26 24.07 13.42
CA THR A 247 -5.55 23.14 14.52
C THR A 247 -4.29 22.35 14.88
N PRO A 248 -4.09 21.99 16.17
CA PRO A 248 -2.94 21.16 16.58
C PRO A 248 -2.86 19.82 15.82
N GLY A 249 -4.02 19.25 15.47
CA GLY A 249 -4.07 18.02 14.68
C GLY A 249 -3.53 18.19 13.26
N TYR A 250 -3.77 19.33 12.62
CA TYR A 250 -3.23 19.65 11.30
C TYR A 250 -1.70 19.75 11.33
N ASP A 251 -1.17 20.46 12.33
CA ASP A 251 0.27 20.71 12.46
C ASP A 251 1.06 19.46 12.85
N ALA A 252 0.39 18.48 13.47
CA ALA A 252 0.97 17.19 13.82
C ALA A 252 1.05 16.20 12.64
N LEU A 253 0.38 16.48 11.51
CA LEU A 253 0.36 15.57 10.36
C LEU A 253 1.76 15.36 9.78
N ARG A 254 2.11 14.09 9.57
CA ARG A 254 3.36 13.69 8.92
C ARG A 254 3.06 13.23 7.50
N TYR A 255 3.53 14.01 6.53
CA TYR A 255 3.42 13.67 5.13
C TYR A 255 4.47 12.63 4.75
N PRO A 256 4.13 11.67 3.87
CA PRO A 256 5.11 10.72 3.39
C PRO A 256 6.22 11.40 2.59
N ASP A 257 7.46 10.99 2.83
CA ASP A 257 8.62 11.47 2.08
C ASP A 257 8.82 10.63 0.81
N VAL A 258 8.54 11.26 -0.34
CA VAL A 258 8.64 10.63 -1.67
C VAL A 258 10.11 10.44 -2.10
N ASP A 259 11.04 11.17 -1.49
CA ASP A 259 12.44 11.24 -1.90
C ASP A 259 13.42 10.58 -0.91
N ALA A 260 12.97 10.20 0.30
CA ALA A 260 13.79 9.50 1.32
C ALA A 260 14.55 8.25 0.83
#